data_AF-A0A953UEX1-F1
#
_entry.id   AF-A0A953UEX1-F1
#
_cell.length_a   1.000
_cell.length_b   1.000
_cell.length_c   1.000
_cell.angle_alpha   90.00
_cell.angle_beta   90.00
_cell.angle_gamma   90.00
#
_symmetry.space_group_name_H-M   'P 1'
#
loop_
_entity.id
_entity.type
_entity.pdbx_description
1 polymer ?
#
loop_
_entity_poly.entity_id
_entity_poly.type
_entity_poly.pdbx_seq_one_letter_code
_entity_poly.pdbx_strand_id
1 'polypeptide(L)'
;MEAMEPDLTQERQKAHAFLDRLPPDQVSAVRGLLESMLTPLGRKLALAPIDDEPLTPEDEAAIDAAKASLERNEGVSMEEVIADFGLTLDEFHKMPETPLREETQ
;
A
#
# COMPACT_ATOMS: atom_id res chain seq x y z
N MET A 1 31.60 -8.54 3.70
CA MET A 1 31.52 -7.14 4.17
C MET A 1 30.15 -6.65 3.71
N GLU A 2 29.14 -6.90 4.52
CA GLU A 2 27.76 -6.47 4.25
C GLU A 2 27.72 -4.98 4.60
N ALA A 3 27.60 -4.13 3.58
CA ALA A 3 27.44 -2.71 3.80
C ALA A 3 26.13 -2.54 4.57
N MET A 4 26.25 -2.13 5.82
CA MET A 4 25.16 -1.77 6.69
C MET A 4 24.36 -0.69 5.94
N GLU A 5 23.23 -1.09 5.35
CA GLU A 5 22.26 -0.12 4.85
C GLU A 5 22.02 0.84 6.02
N PRO A 6 22.32 2.15 5.89
CA PRO A 6 21.93 3.08 6.93
C PRO A 6 20.45 2.85 7.17
N ASP A 7 20.06 2.59 8.43
CA ASP A 7 18.69 2.22 8.76
C ASP A 7 17.75 3.23 8.13
N LEU A 8 17.10 2.83 7.03
CA LEU A 8 16.28 3.71 6.20
C LEU A 8 15.15 4.32 7.01
N THR A 9 14.75 3.64 8.08
CA THR A 9 13.81 4.11 9.09
C THR A 9 14.36 5.33 9.83
N GLN A 10 15.62 5.25 10.29
CA GLN A 10 16.29 6.33 11.00
C GLN A 10 16.50 7.55 10.09
N GLU A 11 16.87 7.36 8.83
CA GLU A 11 17.03 8.45 7.87
C GLU A 11 15.69 9.13 7.54
N ARG A 12 14.60 8.36 7.38
CA ARG A 12 13.24 8.92 7.24
C ARG A 12 12.83 9.75 8.46
N GLN A 13 13.04 9.23 9.66
CA GLN A 13 12.71 9.95 10.89
C GLN A 13 13.47 11.28 11.00
N LYS A 14 14.77 11.31 10.65
CA LYS A 14 15.55 12.55 10.61
C LYS A 14 14.99 13.53 9.58
N ALA A 15 14.61 13.06 8.39
CA ALA A 15 14.01 13.89 7.36
C ALA A 15 12.69 14.55 7.84
N HIS A 16 11.82 13.78 8.49
CA HIS A 16 10.59 14.31 9.10
C HIS A 16 10.90 15.39 10.15
N ALA A 17 11.89 15.16 11.03
CA ALA A 17 12.28 16.13 12.05
C ALA A 17 12.83 17.45 11.46
N PHE A 18 13.42 17.43 10.26
CA PHE A 18 13.79 18.64 9.55
C PHE A 18 12.58 19.34 8.93
N LEU A 19 11.68 18.59 8.30
CA LEU A 19 10.45 19.14 7.72
C LEU A 19 9.60 19.90 8.75
N ASP A 20 9.47 19.36 9.97
CA ASP A 20 8.69 19.96 11.06
C ASP A 20 9.25 21.31 11.55
N ARG A 21 10.51 21.62 11.23
CA ARG A 21 11.20 22.85 11.66
C ARG A 21 11.32 23.91 10.55
N LEU A 22 10.90 23.59 9.33
CA LEU A 22 11.03 24.52 8.21
C LEU A 22 10.00 25.67 8.31
N PRO A 23 10.37 26.89 7.90
CA PRO A 23 9.41 27.96 7.70
C PRO A 23 8.35 27.59 6.64
N PRO A 24 7.10 28.09 6.74
CA PRO A 24 6.02 27.74 5.81
C PRO A 24 6.37 27.89 4.32
N ASP A 25 7.08 28.95 3.95
CA ASP A 25 7.48 29.22 2.57
C ASP A 25 8.44 28.14 2.03
N GLN A 26 9.28 27.55 2.90
CA GLN A 26 10.24 26.50 2.54
C GLN A 26 9.58 25.13 2.50
N VAL A 27 8.56 24.88 3.34
CA VAL A 27 7.78 23.63 3.31
C VAL A 27 7.13 23.43 1.94
N SER A 28 6.56 24.48 1.35
CA SER A 28 5.94 24.42 0.01
C SER A 28 6.95 24.03 -1.08
N ALA A 29 8.16 24.60 -1.02
CA ALA A 29 9.23 24.28 -1.96
C ALA A 29 9.71 22.82 -1.83
N VAL A 30 9.91 22.34 -0.60
CA VAL A 30 10.32 20.96 -0.36
C VAL A 30 9.23 19.96 -0.73
N ARG A 31 7.95 20.29 -0.48
CA ARG A 31 6.81 19.47 -0.95
C ARG A 31 6.85 19.30 -2.47
N GLY A 32 7.04 20.39 -3.22
CA GLY A 32 7.15 20.32 -4.69
C GLY A 32 8.34 19.47 -5.17
N LEU A 33 9.48 19.54 -4.48
CA LEU A 33 10.62 18.67 -4.77
C LEU A 33 10.28 17.18 -4.54
N LEU A 34 9.69 16.84 -3.39
CA LEU A 34 9.30 15.47 -3.08
C LEU A 34 8.26 14.94 -4.09
N GLU A 35 7.26 15.76 -4.45
CA GLU A 35 6.29 15.42 -5.49
C GLU A 35 6.96 15.08 -6.84
N SER A 36 8.02 15.81 -7.21
CA SER A 36 8.76 15.55 -8.47
C SER A 36 9.57 14.25 -8.47
N MET A 37 9.90 13.74 -7.27
CA MET A 37 10.65 12.49 -7.09
C MET A 37 9.74 11.26 -7.08
N LEU A 38 8.42 11.44 -6.96
CA LEU A 38 7.44 10.37 -6.88
C LEU A 38 6.81 10.06 -8.24
N THR A 39 6.48 8.78 -8.45
CA THR A 39 5.66 8.36 -9.60
C THR A 39 4.24 8.95 -9.49
N PRO A 40 3.45 8.99 -10.58
CA PRO A 40 2.05 9.43 -10.51
C PRO A 40 1.22 8.67 -9.47
N LEU A 41 1.43 7.35 -9.35
CA LEU A 41 0.80 6.54 -8.31
C LEU A 41 1.34 6.89 -6.92
N GLY A 42 2.66 7.04 -6.77
CA GLY A 42 3.28 7.44 -5.51
C GLY A 42 2.75 8.76 -4.96
N ARG A 43 2.48 9.74 -5.84
CA ARG A 43 1.84 11.02 -5.46
C ARG A 43 0.41 10.82 -4.95
N LYS A 44 -0.39 9.98 -5.62
CA LYS A 44 -1.76 9.67 -5.18
C LYS A 44 -1.76 8.97 -3.82
N LEU A 45 -0.86 8.01 -3.63
CA LEU A 45 -0.72 7.27 -2.37
C LEU A 45 -0.23 8.16 -1.22
N ALA A 46 0.71 9.08 -1.47
CA ALA A 46 1.22 10.01 -0.46
C ALA A 46 0.16 10.98 0.07
N LEU A 47 -0.88 11.24 -0.72
CA LEU A 47 -2.00 12.12 -0.36
C LEU A 47 -3.28 11.34 0.01
N ALA A 48 -3.24 10.00 -0.04
CA ALA A 48 -4.38 9.19 0.35
C ALA A 48 -4.63 9.37 1.85
N PRO A 49 -5.87 9.59 2.29
CA PRO A 49 -6.20 9.59 3.70
C PRO A 49 -5.90 8.21 4.29
N ILE A 50 -5.47 8.19 5.56
CA ILE A 50 -5.41 6.95 6.32
C ILE A 50 -6.85 6.46 6.51
N ASP A 51 -7.06 5.17 6.33
CA ASP A 51 -8.35 4.52 6.59
C ASP A 51 -8.53 4.34 8.10
N ASP A 52 -8.95 5.43 8.76
CA ASP A 52 -9.21 5.52 10.21
C ASP A 52 -10.72 5.47 10.52
N GLU A 53 -11.55 5.00 9.57
CA GLU A 53 -12.98 4.86 9.78
C GLU A 53 -13.27 3.76 10.82
N PRO A 54 -14.15 4.01 11.82
CA PRO A 54 -14.49 2.98 12.79
C PRO A 54 -15.26 1.86 12.10
N LEU A 55 -14.98 0.62 12.50
CA LEU A 55 -15.79 -0.52 12.04
C LEU A 55 -17.25 -0.28 12.39
N THR A 56 -18.12 -0.46 11.41
CA THR A 56 -19.56 -0.44 11.66
C THR A 56 -19.99 -1.76 12.32
N PRO A 57 -21.15 -1.79 13.00
CA PRO A 57 -21.69 -3.04 13.52
C PRO A 57 -21.92 -4.10 12.44
N GLU A 58 -22.15 -3.68 11.19
CA GLU A 58 -22.27 -4.58 10.05
C GLU A 58 -20.93 -5.20 9.68
N ASP A 59 -19.85 -4.41 9.67
CA ASP A 59 -18.49 -4.90 9.42
C ASP A 59 -18.05 -5.88 10.51
N GLU A 60 -18.29 -5.56 11.79
CA GLU A 60 -17.98 -6.45 12.91
C GLU A 60 -18.71 -7.79 12.77
N ALA A 61 -20.01 -7.76 12.46
CA ALA A 61 -20.80 -8.97 12.24
C ALA A 61 -20.31 -9.79 11.03
N ALA A 62 -19.94 -9.13 9.93
CA ALA A 62 -19.39 -9.78 8.75
C ALA A 62 -18.04 -10.45 9.03
N ILE A 63 -17.16 -9.78 9.78
CA ILE A 63 -15.85 -10.30 10.20
C ILE A 63 -16.04 -11.53 11.10
N ASP A 64 -16.95 -11.48 12.07
CA ASP A 64 -17.20 -12.60 12.97
C ASP A 64 -17.83 -13.80 12.22
N ALA A 65 -18.75 -13.55 11.29
CA ALA A 65 -19.29 -14.59 10.42
C ALA A 65 -18.20 -15.25 9.56
N ALA A 66 -17.28 -14.46 9.00
CA ALA A 66 -16.16 -14.97 8.21
C ALA A 66 -15.23 -15.85 9.06
N LYS A 67 -14.86 -15.41 10.27
CA LYS A 67 -14.05 -16.22 11.19
C LYS A 67 -14.71 -17.56 11.53
N ALA A 68 -16.00 -17.53 11.87
CA ALA A 68 -16.75 -18.74 12.18
C ALA A 68 -16.86 -19.70 10.98
N SER A 69 -16.96 -19.17 9.75
CA SER A 69 -16.94 -19.97 8.51
C SER A 69 -15.59 -20.66 8.31
N LEU A 70 -14.48 -19.95 8.55
CA LEU A 70 -13.13 -20.53 8.47
C LEU A 70 -12.92 -21.65 9.51
N GLU A 71 -13.43 -21.50 10.73
CA GLU A 71 -13.38 -22.56 11.76
C GLU A 71 -14.13 -23.83 11.34
N ARG A 72 -15.19 -23.68 10.53
CA ARG A 72 -15.95 -24.79 9.95
C ARG A 72 -15.33 -25.36 8.67
N ASN A 73 -14.21 -24.82 8.20
CA ASN A 73 -13.57 -25.14 6.91
C ASN A 73 -14.49 -24.87 5.70
N GLU A 74 -15.33 -23.84 5.80
CA GLU A 74 -16.23 -23.39 4.72
C GLU A 74 -15.63 -22.25 3.89
N GLY A 75 -14.31 -22.03 3.98
CA GLY A 75 -13.61 -21.05 3.15
C GLY A 75 -13.53 -21.47 1.68
N VAL A 76 -13.42 -20.48 0.80
CA VAL A 76 -13.19 -20.69 -0.63
C VAL A 76 -11.70 -20.94 -0.89
N SER A 77 -11.38 -21.92 -1.74
CA SER A 77 -9.99 -22.18 -2.12
C SER A 77 -9.42 -21.05 -2.98
N MET A 78 -8.11 -20.82 -2.92
CA MET A 78 -7.48 -19.78 -3.74
C MET A 78 -7.68 -20.05 -5.25
N GLU A 79 -7.64 -21.32 -5.66
CA GLU A 79 -7.88 -21.76 -7.03
C GLU A 79 -9.28 -21.39 -7.52
N GLU A 80 -10.30 -21.54 -6.67
CA GLU A 80 -11.69 -21.18 -6.99
C GLU A 80 -11.86 -19.66 -7.09
N VAL A 81 -11.29 -18.89 -6.15
CA VAL A 81 -11.30 -17.42 -6.22
C VAL A 81 -10.66 -16.94 -7.52
N ILE A 82 -9.51 -17.49 -7.91
CA ILE A 82 -8.81 -17.10 -9.15
C ILE A 82 -9.63 -17.48 -10.38
N ALA A 83 -10.31 -18.63 -10.36
CA ALA A 83 -11.19 -19.05 -11.44
C ALA A 83 -12.38 -18.10 -11.65
N ASP A 84 -12.93 -17.51 -10.58
CA ASP A 84 -14.00 -16.50 -10.67
C ASP A 84 -13.58 -15.24 -11.45
N PHE A 85 -12.29 -14.89 -11.41
CA PHE A 85 -11.71 -13.80 -12.22
C PHE A 85 -11.35 -14.24 -13.66
N GLY A 86 -11.65 -15.49 -14.04
CA GLY A 86 -11.33 -16.05 -15.36
C GLY A 86 -9.86 -16.36 -15.57
N LEU A 87 -9.12 -16.59 -14.47
CA LEU A 87 -7.68 -16.83 -14.49
C LEU A 87 -7.36 -18.25 -14.04
N THR A 88 -6.15 -18.70 -14.40
CA THR A 88 -5.51 -19.86 -13.79
C THR A 88 -4.50 -19.42 -12.72
N LEU A 89 -4.20 -20.32 -11.78
CA LEU A 89 -3.19 -20.08 -10.74
C LEU A 89 -1.82 -19.73 -11.33
N ASP A 90 -1.44 -20.39 -12.43
CA ASP A 90 -0.19 -20.12 -13.17
C ASP A 90 -0.16 -18.74 -13.83
N GLU A 91 -1.30 -18.26 -14.34
CA GLU A 91 -1.41 -16.90 -14.90
C GLU A 91 -1.32 -15.84 -13.81
N PHE A 92 -2.02 -16.06 -12.68
CA PHE A 92 -1.97 -15.17 -11.53
C PHE A 92 -0.54 -14.99 -11.01
N HIS A 93 0.25 -16.06 -10.91
CA HIS A 93 1.65 -16.00 -10.50
C HIS A 93 2.56 -15.24 -11.49
N LYS A 94 2.21 -15.20 -12.78
CA LYS A 94 2.98 -14.48 -13.82
C LYS A 94 2.62 -13.01 -13.96
N MET A 95 1.48 -12.57 -13.41
CA MET A 95 1.05 -11.17 -13.45
C MET A 95 2.09 -10.17 -12.90
N PRO A 96 2.72 -10.37 -11.72
CA PRO A 96 3.72 -9.43 -11.21
C PRO A 96 5.00 -9.38 -12.05
N GLU A 97 5.26 -10.38 -12.88
CA GLU A 97 6.44 -10.42 -13.77
C GLU A 97 6.20 -9.68 -15.10
N THR A 98 4.95 -9.34 -15.42
CA THR A 98 4.62 -8.53 -16.58
C THR A 98 4.80 -7.06 -16.19
N PRO A 99 5.75 -6.30 -16.78
CA PRO A 99 5.92 -4.91 -16.42
C PRO A 99 4.62 -4.16 -16.74
N LEU A 100 4.03 -3.55 -15.71
CA LEU A 100 2.98 -2.54 -15.89
C LEU A 100 3.55 -1.51 -16.87
N ARG A 101 2.91 -1.32 -18.03
CA ARG A 101 3.28 -0.21 -18.92
C ARG A 101 3.21 1.05 -18.08
N GLU A 102 4.34 1.72 -17.91
CA GLU A 102 4.36 3.02 -17.26
C GLU A 102 3.44 3.94 -18.05
N GLU A 103 2.23 4.20 -17.52
CA GLU A 103 1.30 5.15 -18.09
C GLU A 103 1.94 6.54 -17.98
N THR A 104 2.68 6.89 -19.01
CA THR A 104 3.24 8.21 -19.25
C THR A 104 2.12 9.09 -19.76
N GLN A 105 1.40 9.74 -18.86
CA GLN A 105 0.59 10.92 -19.15
C GLN A 105 0.76 11.97 -18.04
#